data_AF-A0A8T4YCD1-F1
#
_entry.id   AF-A0A8T4YCD1-F1
#
_cell.length_a   1.000
_cell.length_b   1.000
_cell.length_c   1.000
_cell.angle_alpha   90.00
_cell.angle_beta   90.00
_cell.angle_gamma   90.00
#
_symmetry.space_group_name_H-M   'P 1'
#
loop_
_entity.id
_entity.type
_entity.pdbx_description
1 polymer ?
#
loop_
_entity_poly.entity_id
_entity_poly.type
_entity_poly.pdbx_seq_one_letter_code
_entity_poly.pdbx_strand_id
1 'polypeptide(L)'
;MNDSYYKNFGVAIYCRIYDVQKMADSKWLEESFNVLHKYLKINKVYLETHRDMIVPEKEHVQKIKTFFECKGIKTSGGVAFVASEGRLSRTFCYSNPEERQKVKEIMQFTAQLFDEIILDDYYFTSCRCELCIKAKGNMSWTDFRLKQLEEAAKTLIIEPARSVNPNVNLIIKYPNWYEHYQYMGYNLDVESKMFDMIYTGTETRDPEYTQQHLQQYQSYEIMRYLDNVKPGKNGGGWIDPYARRYLDRWGEQILLTLFDKPKEVTLFCYGSLLESIKQKDGSEKLTSVLASVAGNVFEEADVFLEYLGNPIGVSSYKPYNSSGEDFLHNFIGMLGVPIDLTPEFPRNSNTVFLAESAKFDKDVVDKIRNHLIEGKTIIVTSGLFKALQGKGIEDIIEVECTDKKALVKEFMRFMDVYSSDMEIIIPQIKYATNDAWEIVTAL
;
A
#
# COMPACT_ATOMS: atom_id res chain seq x y z
N MET A 1 26.43 6.63 -21.62
CA MET A 1 25.97 6.00 -20.36
C MET A 1 25.31 4.68 -20.75
N ASN A 2 25.25 3.69 -19.87
CA ASN A 2 24.66 2.40 -20.24
C ASN A 2 23.12 2.58 -20.32
N ASP A 3 22.56 2.72 -21.52
CA ASP A 3 21.14 3.06 -21.75
C ASP A 3 20.15 1.97 -21.28
N SER A 4 20.65 0.85 -20.76
CA SER A 4 19.86 -0.30 -20.34
C SER A 4 19.15 -0.16 -18.99
N TYR A 5 19.42 0.89 -18.21
CA TYR A 5 18.85 1.10 -16.88
C TYR A 5 18.45 2.56 -16.61
N TYR A 6 17.49 2.76 -15.70
CA TYR A 6 17.24 4.07 -15.08
C TYR A 6 18.27 4.32 -13.97
N LYS A 7 18.58 5.60 -13.71
CA LYS A 7 19.60 5.99 -12.75
C LYS A 7 19.09 5.95 -11.30
N ASN A 8 17.83 6.33 -11.08
CA ASN A 8 17.31 6.59 -9.75
C ASN A 8 16.51 5.42 -9.13
N PHE A 9 16.04 4.49 -9.96
CA PHE A 9 15.21 3.36 -9.52
C PHE A 9 15.36 2.15 -10.46
N GLY A 10 15.07 0.95 -9.97
CA GLY A 10 14.93 -0.25 -10.79
C GLY A 10 13.48 -0.45 -11.26
N VAL A 11 13.28 -1.05 -12.43
CA VAL A 11 11.95 -1.45 -12.90
C VAL A 11 11.81 -2.97 -12.86
N ALA A 12 10.78 -3.42 -12.16
CA ALA A 12 10.35 -4.79 -12.10
C ALA A 12 8.98 -4.97 -12.78
N ILE A 13 8.71 -6.17 -13.30
CA ILE A 13 7.38 -6.56 -13.77
C ILE A 13 6.94 -7.81 -13.01
N TYR A 14 5.72 -7.79 -12.48
CA TYR A 14 5.13 -8.97 -11.86
C TYR A 14 4.40 -9.80 -12.91
N CYS A 15 4.76 -11.08 -13.03
CA CYS A 15 4.21 -12.04 -13.96
C CYS A 15 3.26 -12.97 -13.21
N ARG A 16 1.95 -12.87 -13.44
CA ARG A 16 0.97 -13.76 -12.78
C ARG A 16 1.15 -15.20 -13.25
N ILE A 17 0.54 -16.15 -12.54
CA ILE A 17 0.64 -17.57 -12.90
C ILE A 17 0.18 -17.85 -14.34
N TYR A 18 -0.83 -17.11 -14.82
CA TYR A 18 -1.32 -17.22 -16.19
C TYR A 18 -0.33 -16.67 -17.22
N ASP A 19 0.45 -15.65 -16.86
CA ASP A 19 1.55 -15.16 -17.70
C ASP A 19 2.64 -16.22 -17.75
N VAL A 20 3.06 -16.74 -16.59
CA VAL A 20 4.06 -17.82 -16.47
C VAL A 20 3.67 -19.05 -17.29
N GLN A 21 2.38 -19.45 -17.28
CA GLN A 21 1.87 -20.53 -18.14
C GLN A 21 2.02 -20.21 -19.63
N LYS A 22 1.64 -19.00 -20.07
CA LYS A 22 1.81 -18.57 -21.47
C LYS A 22 3.27 -18.50 -21.91
N MET A 23 4.18 -18.15 -20.99
CA MET A 23 5.62 -18.14 -21.24
C MET A 23 6.20 -19.54 -21.53
N ALA A 24 5.41 -20.62 -21.46
CA ALA A 24 5.78 -21.94 -22.00
C ALA A 24 6.08 -21.87 -23.50
N ASP A 25 5.33 -21.04 -24.22
CA ASP A 25 5.59 -20.78 -25.63
C ASP A 25 6.77 -19.79 -25.74
N SER A 26 7.93 -20.32 -26.12
CA SER A 26 9.15 -19.53 -26.27
C SER A 26 9.04 -18.44 -27.33
N LYS A 27 8.22 -18.64 -28.38
CA LYS A 27 7.98 -17.62 -29.40
C LYS A 27 7.16 -16.47 -28.80
N TRP A 28 6.09 -16.79 -28.08
CA TRP A 28 5.28 -15.78 -27.41
C TRP A 28 6.08 -15.03 -26.33
N LEU A 29 6.91 -15.74 -25.54
CA LEU A 29 7.76 -15.12 -24.53
C LEU A 29 8.75 -14.13 -25.16
N GLU A 30 9.45 -14.52 -26.23
CA GLU A 30 10.40 -13.64 -26.92
C GLU A 30 9.68 -12.43 -27.56
N GLU A 31 8.57 -12.64 -28.27
CA GLU A 31 7.81 -11.56 -28.91
C GLU A 31 7.22 -10.58 -27.90
N SER A 32 6.58 -11.08 -26.84
CA SER A 32 5.99 -10.25 -25.79
C SER A 32 7.04 -9.48 -24.99
N PHE A 33 8.17 -10.13 -24.69
CA PHE A 33 9.29 -9.49 -24.02
C PHE A 33 9.84 -8.34 -24.85
N ASN A 34 10.07 -8.55 -26.15
CA ASN A 34 10.57 -7.53 -27.05
C ASN A 34 9.63 -6.31 -27.16
N VAL A 35 8.31 -6.52 -27.07
CA VAL A 35 7.32 -5.42 -27.01
C VAL A 35 7.48 -4.58 -25.75
N LEU A 36 7.59 -5.21 -24.57
CA LEU A 36 7.72 -4.48 -23.31
C LEU A 36 9.10 -3.82 -23.17
N HIS A 37 10.16 -4.55 -23.52
CA HIS A 37 11.55 -4.09 -23.43
C HIS A 37 11.86 -2.92 -24.36
N LYS A 38 11.08 -2.76 -25.45
CA LYS A 38 11.15 -1.58 -26.32
C LYS A 38 10.88 -0.28 -25.56
N TYR A 39 10.00 -0.31 -24.56
CA TYR A 39 9.58 0.88 -23.81
C TYR A 39 10.11 0.91 -22.38
N LEU A 40 10.53 -0.23 -21.83
CA LEU A 40 10.87 -0.36 -20.42
C LEU A 40 12.29 -0.92 -20.24
N LYS A 41 13.10 -0.22 -19.44
CA LYS A 41 14.40 -0.68 -18.97
C LYS A 41 14.24 -1.66 -17.80
N ILE A 42 13.77 -2.87 -18.11
CA ILE A 42 13.41 -3.90 -17.13
C ILE A 42 14.69 -4.45 -16.46
N ASN A 43 14.76 -4.36 -15.14
CA ASN A 43 15.85 -4.91 -14.32
C ASN A 43 15.52 -6.29 -13.75
N LYS A 44 14.23 -6.56 -13.54
CA LYS A 44 13.77 -7.70 -12.76
C LYS A 44 12.38 -8.17 -13.20
N VAL A 45 12.11 -9.44 -13.01
CA VAL A 45 10.74 -9.99 -13.05
C VAL A 45 10.46 -10.80 -11.79
N TYR A 46 9.24 -10.66 -11.28
CA TYR A 46 8.70 -11.56 -10.26
C TYR A 46 7.85 -12.62 -10.97
N LEU A 47 8.24 -13.89 -10.87
CA LEU A 47 7.54 -15.00 -11.50
C LEU A 47 6.63 -15.66 -10.46
N GLU A 48 5.32 -15.51 -10.64
CA GLU A 48 4.34 -16.08 -9.71
C GLU A 48 4.34 -17.62 -9.80
N THR A 49 4.47 -18.28 -8.64
CA THR A 49 4.47 -19.74 -8.51
C THR A 49 3.16 -20.28 -7.97
N HIS A 50 2.23 -19.41 -7.58
CA HIS A 50 0.91 -19.81 -7.13
C HIS A 50 -0.13 -18.70 -7.23
N ARG A 51 -1.31 -19.08 -7.76
CA ARG A 51 -2.59 -18.35 -7.69
C ARG A 51 -3.70 -19.30 -8.15
N ASP A 52 -4.90 -19.16 -7.60
CA ASP A 52 -6.08 -19.95 -7.99
C ASP A 52 -5.85 -21.48 -7.90
N MET A 53 -5.10 -21.92 -6.89
CA MET A 53 -4.65 -23.31 -6.69
C MET A 53 -3.74 -23.87 -7.79
N ILE A 54 -3.34 -23.07 -8.77
CA ILE A 54 -2.41 -23.44 -9.83
C ILE A 54 -0.99 -23.33 -9.29
N VAL A 55 -0.18 -24.36 -9.53
CA VAL A 55 1.27 -24.36 -9.28
C VAL A 55 1.95 -24.80 -10.58
N PRO A 56 2.95 -24.06 -11.09
CA PRO A 56 3.60 -24.40 -12.35
C PRO A 56 4.57 -25.56 -12.16
N GLU A 57 4.95 -26.23 -13.25
CA GLU A 57 6.02 -27.24 -13.21
C GLU A 57 7.38 -26.58 -12.97
N LYS A 58 8.22 -27.21 -12.14
CA LYS A 58 9.55 -26.70 -11.76
C LYS A 58 10.45 -26.42 -12.98
N GLU A 59 10.50 -27.36 -13.92
CA GLU A 59 11.33 -27.22 -15.13
C GLU A 59 10.88 -26.05 -16.01
N HIS A 60 9.58 -25.78 -16.03
CA HIS A 60 9.03 -24.67 -16.80
C HIS A 60 9.46 -23.32 -16.21
N VAL A 61 9.34 -23.16 -14.89
CA VAL A 61 9.84 -21.95 -14.21
C VAL A 61 11.35 -21.77 -14.45
N GLN A 62 12.15 -22.83 -14.38
CA GLN A 62 13.59 -22.77 -14.64
C GLN A 62 13.94 -22.32 -16.07
N LYS A 63 13.19 -22.77 -17.08
CA LYS A 63 13.36 -22.32 -18.48
C LYS A 63 13.06 -20.82 -18.61
N ILE A 64 11.99 -20.35 -17.98
CA ILE A 64 11.63 -18.92 -17.97
C ILE A 64 12.70 -18.10 -17.25
N LYS A 65 13.21 -18.59 -16.11
CA LYS A 65 14.31 -17.93 -15.39
C LYS A 65 15.53 -17.75 -16.28
N THR A 66 15.96 -18.83 -16.94
CA THR A 66 17.11 -18.84 -17.85
C THR A 66 16.91 -17.82 -18.97
N PHE A 67 15.71 -17.71 -19.55
CA PHE A 67 15.41 -16.72 -20.59
C PHE A 67 15.68 -15.29 -20.14
N PHE A 68 15.21 -14.91 -18.94
CA PHE A 68 15.39 -13.55 -18.41
C PHE A 68 16.84 -13.31 -17.95
N GLU A 69 17.44 -14.29 -17.26
CA GLU A 69 18.82 -14.19 -16.75
C GLU A 69 19.85 -14.07 -17.88
N CYS A 70 19.67 -14.78 -19.00
CA CYS A 70 20.51 -14.63 -20.19
C CYS A 70 20.44 -13.24 -20.82
N LYS A 71 19.39 -12.47 -20.52
CA LYS A 71 19.20 -11.07 -20.94
C LYS A 71 19.61 -10.07 -19.86
N GLY A 72 20.23 -10.54 -18.76
CA GLY A 72 20.68 -9.69 -17.65
C GLY A 72 19.56 -9.22 -16.72
N ILE A 73 18.39 -9.86 -16.78
CA ILE A 73 17.21 -9.53 -15.96
C ILE A 73 17.16 -10.48 -14.76
N LYS A 74 17.08 -9.92 -13.56
CA LYS A 74 16.97 -10.70 -12.32
C LYS A 74 15.61 -11.39 -12.22
N THR A 75 15.57 -12.56 -11.60
CA THR A 75 14.32 -13.29 -11.38
C THR A 75 14.10 -13.55 -9.89
N SER A 76 12.90 -13.25 -9.41
CA SER A 76 12.45 -13.50 -8.03
C SER A 76 11.11 -14.21 -8.05
N GLY A 77 10.75 -14.88 -6.95
CA GLY A 77 9.47 -15.56 -6.81
C GLY A 77 8.35 -14.60 -6.44
N GLY A 78 7.16 -14.77 -7.04
CA GLY A 78 5.92 -14.16 -6.60
C GLY A 78 4.97 -15.21 -6.04
N VAL A 79 4.20 -14.88 -5.00
CA VAL A 79 3.17 -15.77 -4.47
C VAL A 79 1.90 -14.99 -4.19
N ALA A 80 0.78 -15.39 -4.79
CA ALA A 80 -0.54 -14.90 -4.42
C ALA A 80 -1.36 -16.00 -3.74
N PHE A 81 -1.75 -15.78 -2.48
CA PHE A 81 -2.60 -16.70 -1.74
C PHE A 81 -4.08 -16.55 -2.12
N VAL A 82 -4.36 -16.81 -3.40
CA VAL A 82 -5.72 -16.90 -3.93
C VAL A 82 -6.15 -18.35 -4.00
N ALA A 83 -7.18 -18.71 -3.26
CA ALA A 83 -7.70 -20.06 -3.23
C ALA A 83 -8.78 -20.30 -4.29
N SER A 84 -9.43 -19.24 -4.79
CA SER A 84 -10.27 -19.30 -6.02
C SER A 84 -10.55 -17.90 -6.59
N GLU A 85 -10.20 -17.61 -7.84
CA GLU A 85 -10.49 -16.31 -8.48
C GLU A 85 -11.97 -16.17 -8.90
N GLY A 86 -12.57 -17.23 -9.44
CA GLY A 86 -13.94 -17.21 -9.99
C GLY A 86 -15.08 -16.96 -8.99
N ARG A 87 -14.82 -16.98 -7.67
CA ARG A 87 -15.80 -16.71 -6.61
C ARG A 87 -15.45 -15.46 -5.81
N LEU A 88 -15.53 -14.28 -6.45
CA LEU A 88 -15.20 -12.99 -5.82
C LEU A 88 -13.77 -12.96 -5.22
N SER A 89 -12.82 -13.68 -5.84
CA SER A 89 -11.44 -13.81 -5.36
C SER A 89 -11.32 -14.30 -3.91
N ARG A 90 -11.69 -15.56 -3.65
CA ARG A 90 -11.59 -16.22 -2.35
C ARG A 90 -10.12 -16.34 -1.91
N THR A 91 -9.80 -15.80 -0.75
CA THR A 91 -8.50 -15.99 -0.08
C THR A 91 -8.41 -17.34 0.63
N PHE A 92 -7.20 -17.71 1.06
CA PHE A 92 -7.00 -18.87 1.94
C PHE A 92 -7.69 -18.66 3.30
N CYS A 93 -8.14 -19.78 3.87
CA CYS A 93 -8.67 -19.94 5.21
C CYS A 93 -7.58 -20.49 6.12
N TYR A 94 -7.02 -19.64 6.97
CA TYR A 94 -5.96 -20.01 7.91
C TYR A 94 -6.47 -20.78 9.14
N SER A 95 -7.76 -21.12 9.19
CA SER A 95 -8.35 -22.07 10.15
C SER A 95 -8.56 -23.46 9.55
N ASN A 96 -8.45 -23.63 8.22
CA ASN A 96 -8.60 -24.92 7.55
C ASN A 96 -7.24 -25.63 7.49
N PRO A 97 -7.07 -26.82 8.12
CA PRO A 97 -5.80 -27.55 8.10
C PRO A 97 -5.25 -27.86 6.70
N GLU A 98 -6.11 -28.20 5.74
CA GLU A 98 -5.70 -28.53 4.37
C GLU A 98 -5.15 -27.31 3.64
N GLU A 99 -5.84 -26.18 3.76
CA GLU A 99 -5.40 -24.91 3.16
C GLU A 99 -4.12 -24.39 3.82
N ARG A 100 -3.98 -24.54 5.15
CA ARG A 100 -2.73 -24.22 5.86
C ARG A 100 -1.56 -25.07 5.37
N GLN A 101 -1.78 -26.37 5.17
CA GLN A 101 -0.76 -27.27 4.62
C GLN A 101 -0.38 -26.87 3.20
N LYS A 102 -1.35 -26.48 2.38
CA LYS A 102 -1.10 -26.00 1.02
C LYS A 102 -0.25 -24.71 0.99
N VAL A 103 -0.47 -23.77 1.91
CA VAL A 103 0.37 -22.57 2.06
C VAL A 103 1.84 -22.95 2.31
N LYS A 104 2.10 -23.92 3.21
CA LYS A 104 3.47 -24.42 3.47
C LYS A 104 4.12 -24.98 2.21
N GLU A 105 3.39 -25.81 1.47
CA GLU A 105 3.88 -26.44 0.25
C GLU A 105 4.21 -25.41 -0.83
N ILE A 106 3.37 -24.38 -1.00
CA ILE A 106 3.61 -23.28 -1.94
C ILE A 106 4.90 -22.54 -1.57
N MET A 107 5.11 -22.22 -0.29
CA MET A 107 6.29 -21.49 0.16
C MET A 107 7.56 -22.32 0.06
N GLN A 108 7.52 -23.61 0.38
CA GLN A 108 8.64 -24.52 0.17
C GLN A 108 8.97 -24.68 -1.31
N PHE A 109 7.97 -24.88 -2.16
CA PHE A 109 8.16 -24.98 -3.61
C PHE A 109 8.83 -23.72 -4.17
N THR A 110 8.35 -22.54 -3.79
CA THR A 110 8.89 -21.27 -4.28
C THR A 110 10.32 -21.02 -3.78
N ALA A 111 10.60 -21.31 -2.51
CA ALA A 111 11.93 -21.14 -1.92
C ALA A 111 12.99 -22.12 -2.46
N GLN A 112 12.57 -23.25 -3.04
CA GLN A 112 13.48 -24.13 -3.79
C GLN A 112 13.90 -23.54 -5.15
N LEU A 113 13.20 -22.53 -5.65
CA LEU A 113 13.40 -21.96 -6.98
C LEU A 113 14.04 -20.57 -6.94
N PHE A 114 13.83 -19.80 -5.87
CA PHE A 114 14.25 -18.41 -5.77
C PHE A 114 14.90 -18.10 -4.42
N ASP A 115 15.88 -17.20 -4.44
CA ASP A 115 16.53 -16.65 -3.24
C ASP A 115 15.82 -15.39 -2.71
N GLU A 116 14.80 -14.92 -3.43
CA GLU A 116 13.95 -13.81 -3.01
C GLU A 116 12.51 -14.09 -3.42
N ILE A 117 11.57 -13.85 -2.50
CA ILE A 117 10.14 -14.09 -2.71
C ILE A 117 9.35 -12.89 -2.22
N ILE A 118 8.46 -12.37 -3.05
CA ILE A 118 7.44 -11.40 -2.66
C ILE A 118 6.06 -12.06 -2.54
N LEU A 119 5.38 -11.78 -1.43
CA LEU A 119 3.97 -12.11 -1.27
C LEU A 119 3.12 -10.99 -1.88
N ASP A 120 2.20 -11.36 -2.76
CA ASP A 120 1.15 -10.49 -3.27
C ASP A 120 0.16 -10.13 -2.15
N ASP A 121 -0.66 -9.11 -2.37
CA ASP A 121 -1.53 -8.57 -1.32
C ASP A 121 -2.64 -9.54 -0.85
N TYR A 122 -2.87 -10.65 -1.56
CA TYR A 122 -3.83 -11.71 -1.21
C TYR A 122 -3.46 -12.58 0.01
N TYR A 123 -2.41 -12.23 0.76
CA TYR A 123 -2.12 -12.86 2.04
C TYR A 123 -3.24 -12.69 3.09
N PHE A 124 -4.03 -11.62 2.99
CA PHE A 124 -5.12 -11.32 3.91
C PHE A 124 -6.19 -12.42 4.00
N THR A 125 -7.05 -12.36 5.01
CA THR A 125 -8.24 -13.22 5.06
C THR A 125 -9.51 -12.49 5.47
N SER A 126 -10.56 -12.67 4.66
CA SER A 126 -11.92 -12.24 4.99
C SER A 126 -12.81 -13.41 5.42
N CYS A 127 -12.25 -14.62 5.51
CA CYS A 127 -12.99 -15.86 5.78
C CYS A 127 -13.72 -15.81 7.12
N ARG A 128 -14.98 -16.28 7.12
CA ARG A 128 -15.85 -16.41 8.30
C ARG A 128 -16.58 -17.75 8.32
N CYS A 129 -15.95 -18.80 7.79
CA CYS A 129 -16.55 -20.15 7.82
C CYS A 129 -16.66 -20.69 9.26
N GLU A 130 -17.33 -21.82 9.44
CA GLU A 130 -17.55 -22.45 10.75
C GLU A 130 -16.25 -22.70 11.53
N LEU A 131 -15.17 -23.09 10.84
CA LEU A 131 -13.85 -23.28 11.45
C LEU A 131 -13.32 -21.95 12.02
N CYS A 132 -13.42 -20.86 11.27
CA CYS A 132 -13.02 -19.53 11.73
C CYS A 132 -13.89 -19.05 12.89
N ILE A 133 -15.21 -19.26 12.84
CA ILE A 133 -16.13 -18.88 13.92
C ILE A 133 -15.76 -19.61 15.22
N LYS A 134 -15.52 -20.92 15.13
CA LYS A 134 -15.09 -21.74 16.27
C LYS A 134 -13.72 -21.32 16.80
N ALA A 135 -12.75 -21.06 15.91
CA ALA A 135 -11.40 -20.66 16.28
C ALA A 135 -11.34 -19.24 16.89
N LYS A 136 -12.17 -18.31 16.41
CA LYS A 136 -12.29 -16.93 16.93
C LYS A 136 -12.72 -16.93 18.39
N GLY A 137 -13.65 -17.83 18.77
CA GLY A 137 -14.25 -17.83 20.10
C GLY A 137 -14.82 -16.46 20.45
N ASN A 138 -14.41 -15.90 21.61
CA ASN A 138 -14.88 -14.60 22.10
C ASN A 138 -14.06 -13.38 21.61
N MET A 139 -13.00 -13.58 20.83
CA MET A 139 -12.21 -12.47 20.30
C MET A 139 -13.03 -11.62 19.31
N SER A 140 -12.65 -10.35 19.14
CA SER A 140 -13.12 -9.59 17.98
C SER A 140 -12.59 -10.22 16.69
N TRP A 141 -13.22 -9.92 15.54
CA TRP A 141 -12.68 -10.37 14.25
C TRP A 141 -11.28 -9.82 13.98
N THR A 142 -11.04 -8.57 14.34
CA THR A 142 -9.74 -7.89 14.21
C THR A 142 -8.66 -8.63 14.99
N ASP A 143 -8.86 -8.81 16.30
CA ASP A 143 -7.86 -9.47 17.17
C ASP A 143 -7.58 -10.90 16.73
N PHE A 144 -8.63 -11.63 16.33
CA PHE A 144 -8.49 -12.99 15.84
C PHE A 144 -7.67 -13.05 14.54
N ARG A 145 -7.94 -12.16 13.59
CA ARG A 145 -7.23 -12.14 12.30
C ARG A 145 -5.78 -11.70 12.46
N LEU A 146 -5.51 -10.66 13.25
CA LEU A 146 -4.15 -10.24 13.59
C LEU A 146 -3.35 -11.39 14.20
N LYS A 147 -3.90 -12.07 15.21
CA LYS A 147 -3.26 -13.24 15.84
C LYS A 147 -3.06 -14.40 14.87
N GLN A 148 -4.07 -14.68 14.04
CA GLN A 148 -4.04 -15.80 13.11
C GLN A 148 -3.02 -15.60 11.99
N LEU A 149 -2.95 -14.41 11.40
CA LEU A 149 -2.00 -14.12 10.35
C LEU A 149 -0.58 -13.97 10.90
N GLU A 150 -0.38 -13.33 12.06
CA GLU A 150 0.93 -13.35 12.72
C GLU A 150 1.49 -14.77 12.89
N GLU A 151 0.66 -15.72 13.36
CA GLU A 151 1.03 -17.12 13.46
C GLU A 151 1.31 -17.75 12.08
N ALA A 152 0.45 -17.48 11.10
CA ALA A 152 0.59 -18.01 9.74
C ALA A 152 1.86 -17.50 9.05
N ALA A 153 2.21 -16.23 9.20
CA ALA A 153 3.44 -15.63 8.68
C ALA A 153 4.66 -16.40 9.18
N LYS A 154 4.70 -16.71 10.49
CA LYS A 154 5.81 -17.45 11.07
C LYS A 154 5.81 -18.93 10.62
N THR A 155 4.73 -19.66 10.88
CA THR A 155 4.74 -21.14 10.83
C THR A 155 4.37 -21.72 9.47
N LEU A 156 3.70 -20.94 8.61
CA LEU A 156 3.27 -21.38 7.28
C LEU A 156 4.11 -20.77 6.15
N ILE A 157 4.78 -19.64 6.41
CA ILE A 157 5.50 -18.90 5.38
C ILE A 157 7.00 -18.87 5.66
N ILE A 158 7.43 -18.20 6.74
CA ILE A 158 8.84 -17.94 7.02
C ILE A 158 9.60 -19.24 7.34
N GLU A 159 9.13 -20.01 8.33
CA GLU A 159 9.80 -21.25 8.74
C GLU A 159 9.84 -22.30 7.60
N PRO A 160 8.74 -22.56 6.86
CA PRO A 160 8.78 -23.51 5.74
C PRO A 160 9.70 -23.08 4.60
N ALA A 161 9.67 -21.81 4.19
CA ALA A 161 10.58 -21.29 3.16
C ALA A 161 12.04 -21.45 3.59
N ARG A 162 12.38 -21.06 4.83
CA ARG A 162 13.74 -21.16 5.37
C ARG A 162 14.22 -22.59 5.63
N SER A 163 13.31 -23.54 5.81
CA SER A 163 13.67 -24.96 5.95
C SER A 163 14.31 -25.55 4.69
N VAL A 164 14.00 -24.99 3.51
CA VAL A 164 14.55 -25.44 2.22
C VAL A 164 15.57 -24.46 1.64
N ASN A 165 15.47 -23.17 1.97
CA ASN A 165 16.44 -22.15 1.63
C ASN A 165 16.67 -21.20 2.83
N PRO A 166 17.66 -21.48 3.71
CA PRO A 166 17.88 -20.68 4.91
C PRO A 166 18.20 -19.20 4.68
N ASN A 167 18.64 -18.82 3.48
CA ASN A 167 19.05 -17.47 3.12
C ASN A 167 18.00 -16.72 2.27
N VAL A 168 16.81 -17.28 2.06
CA VAL A 168 15.77 -16.66 1.25
C VAL A 168 15.36 -15.29 1.82
N ASN A 169 15.38 -14.26 0.99
CA ASN A 169 14.88 -12.92 1.29
C ASN A 169 13.35 -12.90 1.12
N LEU A 170 12.62 -12.77 2.22
CA LEU A 170 11.15 -12.76 2.18
C LEU A 170 10.60 -11.33 2.28
N ILE A 171 9.74 -10.99 1.33
CA ILE A 171 9.12 -9.68 1.20
C ILE A 171 7.60 -9.82 1.36
N ILE A 172 7.00 -9.06 2.28
CA ILE A 172 5.55 -8.93 2.39
C ILE A 172 5.10 -7.63 1.71
N LYS A 173 4.22 -7.72 0.71
CA LYS A 173 3.57 -6.55 0.14
C LYS A 173 2.39 -6.16 1.01
N TYR A 174 2.34 -4.88 1.42
CA TYR A 174 1.17 -4.30 2.05
C TYR A 174 0.29 -3.60 1.00
N PRO A 175 -1.03 -3.88 0.95
CA PRO A 175 -1.92 -3.36 -0.08
C PRO A 175 -2.19 -1.85 0.02
N ASN A 176 -2.81 -1.28 -1.00
CA ASN A 176 -3.21 0.12 -1.03
C ASN A 176 -4.20 0.57 0.08
N TRP A 177 -4.89 -0.32 0.78
CA TRP A 177 -5.89 0.01 1.81
C TRP A 177 -5.30 0.08 3.23
N TYR A 178 -4.29 0.93 3.46
CA TYR A 178 -3.53 0.99 4.73
C TYR A 178 -4.36 1.30 5.98
N GLU A 179 -5.52 1.95 5.83
CA GLU A 179 -6.43 2.20 6.94
C GLU A 179 -7.11 0.92 7.45
N HIS A 180 -7.14 -0.16 6.66
CA HIS A 180 -7.96 -1.34 6.91
C HIS A 180 -7.16 -2.64 7.15
N TYR A 181 -5.82 -2.58 7.17
CA TYR A 181 -4.93 -3.74 7.37
C TYR A 181 -5.38 -4.69 8.49
N GLN A 182 -5.58 -4.14 9.68
CA GLN A 182 -5.95 -4.87 10.88
C GLN A 182 -7.28 -5.62 10.73
N TYR A 183 -8.22 -5.11 9.93
CA TYR A 183 -9.51 -5.76 9.75
C TYR A 183 -9.41 -7.04 8.93
N MET A 184 -8.39 -7.17 8.09
CA MET A 184 -8.16 -8.33 7.21
C MET A 184 -6.96 -9.18 7.64
N GLY A 185 -6.33 -8.81 8.76
CA GLY A 185 -5.30 -9.60 9.45
C GLY A 185 -3.87 -9.17 9.21
N TYR A 186 -3.60 -8.20 8.32
CA TYR A 186 -2.25 -7.64 8.19
C TYR A 186 -1.86 -6.98 9.50
N ASN A 187 -0.92 -7.59 10.22
CA ASN A 187 -0.40 -7.07 11.48
C ASN A 187 0.87 -6.25 11.20
N LEU A 188 0.68 -5.00 10.83
CA LEU A 188 1.77 -4.13 10.37
C LEU A 188 2.88 -3.96 11.42
N ASP A 189 2.53 -3.94 12.72
CA ASP A 189 3.51 -3.84 13.81
C ASP A 189 4.46 -5.05 13.85
N VAL A 190 3.89 -6.25 13.75
CA VAL A 190 4.62 -7.50 13.98
C VAL A 190 5.22 -8.05 12.69
N GLU A 191 4.43 -8.14 11.62
CA GLU A 191 4.85 -8.75 10.36
C GLU A 191 5.95 -7.93 9.68
N SER A 192 5.91 -6.60 9.76
CA SER A 192 6.98 -5.74 9.23
C SER A 192 8.35 -6.05 9.86
N LYS A 193 8.37 -6.54 11.11
CA LYS A 193 9.59 -6.96 11.83
C LYS A 193 9.97 -8.41 11.53
N MET A 194 8.98 -9.28 11.25
CA MET A 194 9.20 -10.70 10.97
C MET A 194 9.79 -10.96 9.58
N PHE A 195 9.30 -10.26 8.55
CA PHE A 195 9.80 -10.40 7.18
C PHE A 195 11.15 -9.69 7.01
N ASP A 196 11.92 -10.05 5.99
CA ASP A 196 13.23 -9.42 5.73
C ASP A 196 13.05 -8.01 5.17
N MET A 197 12.08 -7.84 4.27
CA MET A 197 11.70 -6.58 3.62
C MET A 197 10.18 -6.41 3.60
N ILE A 198 9.72 -5.19 3.37
CA ILE A 198 8.32 -4.91 3.04
C ILE A 198 8.25 -4.33 1.62
N TYR A 199 7.06 -4.28 1.05
CA TYR A 199 6.80 -3.66 -0.25
C TYR A 199 5.46 -2.92 -0.21
N THR A 200 5.32 -1.84 -0.98
CA THR A 200 4.14 -0.97 -0.90
C THR A 200 3.23 -1.11 -2.11
N GLY A 201 1.95 -1.42 -1.90
CA GLY A 201 0.89 -1.29 -2.90
C GLY A 201 0.53 0.18 -3.11
N THR A 202 1.03 0.79 -4.18
CA THR A 202 0.75 2.19 -4.55
C THR A 202 -0.39 2.31 -5.54
N GLU A 203 -1.01 1.20 -5.93
CA GLU A 203 -2.15 1.20 -6.82
C GLU A 203 -3.32 2.03 -6.25
N THR A 204 -3.62 3.16 -6.89
CA THR A 204 -4.82 3.94 -6.63
C THR A 204 -5.95 3.53 -7.57
N ARG A 205 -7.16 3.96 -7.22
CA ARG A 205 -8.38 3.71 -7.98
C ARG A 205 -9.05 5.04 -8.26
N ASP A 206 -10.03 5.03 -9.14
CA ASP A 206 -10.95 6.16 -9.23
C ASP A 206 -11.73 6.32 -7.89
N PRO A 207 -11.61 7.46 -7.18
CA PRO A 207 -12.21 7.63 -5.87
C PRO A 207 -13.74 7.82 -5.90
N GLU A 208 -14.30 8.23 -7.05
CA GLU A 208 -15.73 8.48 -7.22
C GLU A 208 -16.50 7.20 -7.58
N TYR A 209 -15.87 6.29 -8.33
CA TYR A 209 -16.57 5.15 -8.95
C TYR A 209 -16.05 3.78 -8.52
N THR A 210 -15.19 3.73 -7.51
CA THR A 210 -14.77 2.47 -6.90
C THR A 210 -15.06 2.43 -5.41
N GLN A 211 -15.30 1.23 -4.91
CA GLN A 211 -15.64 0.96 -3.51
C GLN A 211 -14.49 1.24 -2.52
N GLN A 212 -13.27 1.47 -3.00
CA GLN A 212 -12.10 1.66 -2.13
C GLN A 212 -11.91 3.12 -1.73
N HIS A 213 -12.50 4.09 -2.45
CA HIS A 213 -12.39 5.53 -2.18
C HIS A 213 -10.95 6.06 -1.98
N LEU A 214 -9.99 5.44 -2.68
CA LEU A 214 -8.57 5.77 -2.55
C LEU A 214 -8.26 7.04 -3.36
N GLN A 215 -7.76 8.06 -2.68
CA GLN A 215 -7.41 9.33 -3.32
C GLN A 215 -6.10 9.21 -4.10
N GLN A 216 -5.96 10.02 -5.14
CA GLN A 216 -4.83 9.97 -6.08
C GLN A 216 -3.48 10.12 -5.36
N TYR A 217 -3.38 11.07 -4.43
CA TYR A 217 -2.16 11.37 -3.65
C TYR A 217 -1.65 10.17 -2.85
N GLN A 218 -2.48 9.17 -2.60
CA GLN A 218 -2.13 8.02 -1.78
C GLN A 218 -0.91 7.25 -2.30
N SER A 219 -0.69 7.19 -3.62
CA SER A 219 0.49 6.50 -4.18
C SER A 219 1.80 7.02 -3.59
N TYR A 220 1.88 8.31 -3.26
CA TYR A 220 2.99 8.92 -2.54
C TYR A 220 2.88 8.70 -1.01
N GLU A 221 1.73 9.00 -0.41
CA GLU A 221 1.58 8.99 1.06
C GLU A 221 1.79 7.61 1.69
N ILE A 222 1.29 6.54 1.04
CA ILE A 222 1.44 5.19 1.57
C ILE A 222 2.89 4.69 1.48
N MET A 223 3.64 5.15 0.47
CA MET A 223 5.07 4.90 0.37
C MET A 223 5.80 5.55 1.55
N ARG A 224 5.54 6.84 1.82
CA ARG A 224 6.07 7.55 3.00
C ARG A 224 5.80 6.81 4.30
N TYR A 225 4.55 6.42 4.51
CA TYR A 225 4.16 5.73 5.73
C TYR A 225 4.91 4.41 5.91
N LEU A 226 5.01 3.58 4.86
CA LEU A 226 5.70 2.29 4.95
C LEU A 226 7.22 2.42 5.02
N ASP A 227 7.80 3.46 4.41
CA ASP A 227 9.20 3.82 4.63
C ASP A 227 9.49 4.16 6.10
N ASN A 228 8.57 4.85 6.77
CA ASN A 228 8.65 5.13 8.20
C ASN A 228 8.39 3.88 9.08
N VAL A 229 7.62 2.91 8.60
CA VAL A 229 7.40 1.61 9.28
C VAL A 229 8.66 0.75 9.28
N LYS A 230 9.40 0.71 8.17
CA LYS A 230 10.62 -0.10 8.07
C LYS A 230 11.75 0.61 7.33
N PRO A 231 12.39 1.62 7.96
CA PRO A 231 13.38 2.47 7.31
C PRO A 231 14.50 1.67 6.62
N GLY A 232 14.74 1.99 5.35
CA GLY A 232 15.76 1.36 4.51
C GLY A 232 15.43 -0.04 3.99
N LYS A 233 14.31 -0.64 4.44
CA LYS A 233 13.87 -2.00 4.11
C LYS A 233 12.46 -2.07 3.49
N ASN A 234 11.93 -0.95 3.03
CA ASN A 234 10.89 -0.95 2.02
C ASN A 234 11.52 -1.16 0.63
N GLY A 235 11.08 -2.18 -0.09
CA GLY A 235 11.67 -2.62 -1.35
C GLY A 235 11.29 -1.74 -2.54
N GLY A 236 10.09 -1.15 -2.52
CA GLY A 236 9.59 -0.37 -3.64
C GLY A 236 8.08 -0.18 -3.67
N GLY A 237 7.61 0.47 -4.73
CA GLY A 237 6.20 0.70 -5.02
C GLY A 237 5.67 -0.27 -6.08
N TRP A 238 4.47 -0.78 -5.86
CA TRP A 238 3.75 -1.70 -6.73
C TRP A 238 2.59 -0.95 -7.37
N ILE A 239 2.49 -1.03 -8.68
CA ILE A 239 1.60 -0.19 -9.49
C ILE A 239 0.80 -1.11 -10.42
N ASP A 240 -0.53 -0.93 -10.50
CA ASP A 240 -1.37 -1.67 -11.43
C ASP A 240 -2.24 -0.74 -12.30
N PRO A 241 -2.54 -1.16 -13.54
CA PRO A 241 -3.26 -0.36 -14.52
C PRO A 241 -4.78 -0.36 -14.31
N TYR A 242 -5.30 -1.00 -13.25
CA TYR A 242 -6.72 -1.27 -13.13
C TYR A 242 -7.51 -0.12 -12.53
N ALA A 243 -8.78 -0.06 -12.94
CA ALA A 243 -9.75 0.92 -12.48
C ALA A 243 -9.27 2.39 -12.56
N ARG A 244 -8.31 2.65 -13.44
CA ARG A 244 -8.04 3.98 -13.99
C ARG A 244 -9.02 4.25 -15.11
N ARG A 245 -9.44 5.51 -15.26
CA ARG A 245 -10.31 5.93 -16.36
C ARG A 245 -9.55 6.39 -17.60
N TYR A 246 -8.34 6.89 -17.41
CA TYR A 246 -7.59 7.61 -18.44
C TYR A 246 -6.10 7.25 -18.36
N LEU A 247 -5.34 7.52 -19.44
CA LEU A 247 -3.91 7.19 -19.52
C LEU A 247 -3.02 8.20 -18.79
N ASP A 248 -3.44 9.46 -18.69
CA ASP A 248 -2.79 10.46 -17.84
C ASP A 248 -2.83 10.04 -16.36
N ARG A 249 -3.93 9.43 -15.90
CA ARG A 249 -4.05 8.84 -14.56
C ARG A 249 -3.04 7.72 -14.30
N TRP A 250 -2.71 6.94 -15.34
CA TRP A 250 -1.65 5.93 -15.25
C TRP A 250 -0.28 6.57 -15.04
N GLY A 251 0.02 7.61 -15.82
CA GLY A 251 1.27 8.35 -15.67
C GLY A 251 1.39 9.08 -14.33
N GLU A 252 0.30 9.70 -13.86
CA GLU A 252 0.32 10.41 -12.56
C GLU A 252 0.52 9.44 -11.39
N GLN A 253 -0.14 8.27 -11.41
CA GLN A 253 0.09 7.23 -10.39
C GLN A 253 1.56 6.82 -10.34
N ILE A 254 2.20 6.63 -11.50
CA ILE A 254 3.64 6.34 -11.58
C ILE A 254 4.48 7.48 -11.00
N LEU A 255 4.19 8.73 -11.37
CA LEU A 255 4.93 9.89 -10.87
C LEU A 255 4.82 10.04 -9.35
N LEU A 256 3.61 9.88 -8.79
CA LEU A 256 3.39 9.98 -7.35
C LEU A 256 4.16 8.89 -6.59
N THR A 257 4.19 7.65 -7.10
CA THR A 257 5.04 6.60 -6.54
C THR A 257 6.53 6.98 -6.61
N LEU A 258 6.99 7.55 -7.73
CA LEU A 258 8.39 7.94 -7.92
C LEU A 258 8.83 9.14 -7.09
N PHE A 259 7.92 10.05 -6.73
CA PHE A 259 8.24 11.20 -5.88
C PHE A 259 8.64 10.80 -4.46
N ASP A 260 8.31 9.59 -4.00
CA ASP A 260 8.88 9.05 -2.76
C ASP A 260 10.27 8.40 -2.95
N LYS A 261 10.80 8.39 -4.17
CA LYS A 261 12.14 7.88 -4.51
C LYS A 261 12.35 6.39 -4.13
N PRO A 262 11.44 5.49 -4.54
CA PRO A 262 11.58 4.06 -4.28
C PRO A 262 12.83 3.49 -4.96
N LYS A 263 13.42 2.45 -4.36
CA LYS A 263 14.52 1.70 -4.98
C LYS A 263 14.07 0.89 -6.20
N GLU A 264 12.84 0.40 -6.16
CA GLU A 264 12.24 -0.41 -7.22
C GLU A 264 10.79 0.04 -7.47
N VAL A 265 10.37 0.05 -8.73
CA VAL A 265 8.96 0.17 -9.13
C VAL A 265 8.55 -1.11 -9.82
N THR A 266 7.49 -1.75 -9.34
CA THR A 266 6.93 -2.98 -9.90
C THR A 266 5.65 -2.68 -10.67
N LEU A 267 5.63 -3.00 -11.97
CA LEU A 267 4.41 -2.93 -12.78
C LEU A 267 3.67 -4.27 -12.74
N PHE A 268 2.44 -4.25 -12.22
CA PHE A 268 1.52 -5.38 -12.22
C PHE A 268 0.52 -5.25 -13.36
N CYS A 269 0.26 -6.24 -14.18
CA CYS A 269 1.06 -7.45 -14.38
C CYS A 269 1.46 -7.57 -15.86
N TYR A 270 2.46 -8.41 -16.12
CA TYR A 270 3.04 -8.64 -17.44
C TYR A 270 1.99 -8.75 -18.54
N GLY A 271 0.98 -9.60 -18.37
CA GLY A 271 -0.10 -9.77 -19.34
C GLY A 271 -1.00 -8.55 -19.50
N SER A 272 -1.19 -7.76 -18.44
CA SER A 272 -2.00 -6.52 -18.50
C SER A 272 -1.28 -5.35 -19.17
N LEU A 273 0.05 -5.42 -19.27
CA LEU A 273 0.85 -4.47 -20.05
C LEU A 273 0.82 -4.80 -21.55
N LEU A 274 0.32 -5.96 -21.95
CA LEU A 274 0.29 -6.39 -23.34
C LEU A 274 -1.11 -6.24 -23.94
N GLU A 275 -1.15 -5.86 -25.21
CA GLU A 275 -2.34 -5.75 -26.02
C GLU A 275 -2.10 -6.48 -27.35
N SER A 276 -3.16 -6.94 -28.02
CA SER A 276 -3.06 -7.48 -29.38
C SER A 276 -3.93 -6.67 -30.34
N ILE A 277 -3.37 -6.35 -31.51
CA ILE A 277 -4.07 -5.67 -32.60
C ILE A 277 -4.20 -6.65 -33.77
N LYS A 278 -5.45 -6.89 -34.20
CA LYS A 278 -5.73 -7.67 -35.41
C LYS A 278 -5.22 -6.94 -36.65
N GLN A 279 -4.44 -7.66 -37.46
CA GLN A 279 -3.91 -7.21 -38.73
C GLN A 279 -4.89 -7.51 -39.87
N LYS A 280 -4.67 -6.89 -41.04
CA LYS A 280 -5.53 -7.07 -42.23
C LYS A 280 -5.56 -8.51 -42.76
N ASP A 281 -4.50 -9.27 -42.55
CA ASP A 281 -4.38 -10.68 -42.94
C ASP A 281 -4.98 -11.65 -41.91
N GLY A 282 -5.57 -11.13 -40.82
CA GLY A 282 -6.17 -11.91 -39.75
C GLY A 282 -5.19 -12.33 -38.65
N SER A 283 -3.88 -12.05 -38.80
CA SER A 283 -2.89 -12.28 -37.73
C SER A 283 -3.06 -11.30 -36.57
N GLU A 284 -2.54 -11.65 -35.39
CA GLU A 284 -2.47 -10.74 -34.25
C GLU A 284 -1.05 -10.23 -34.06
N LYS A 285 -0.91 -8.92 -33.85
CA LYS A 285 0.36 -8.29 -33.50
C LYS A 285 0.32 -7.80 -32.06
N LEU A 286 1.27 -8.24 -31.25
CA LEU A 286 1.43 -7.72 -29.89
C LEU A 286 1.90 -6.26 -29.91
N THR A 287 1.35 -5.47 -29.00
CA THR A 287 1.69 -4.07 -28.75
C THR A 287 1.53 -3.74 -27.27
N SER A 288 1.87 -2.53 -26.87
CA SER A 288 1.63 -2.03 -25.51
C SER A 288 1.50 -0.51 -25.49
N VAL A 289 0.31 0.01 -25.18
CA VAL A 289 0.14 1.43 -24.90
C VAL A 289 0.65 1.75 -23.50
N LEU A 290 0.42 0.85 -22.54
CA LEU A 290 0.74 1.08 -21.13
C LEU A 290 2.23 1.09 -20.84
N ALA A 291 2.99 0.18 -21.46
CA ALA A 291 4.44 0.19 -21.35
C ALA A 291 5.02 1.43 -22.01
N SER A 292 4.43 1.90 -23.12
CA SER A 292 4.86 3.15 -23.78
C SER A 292 4.65 4.37 -22.88
N VAL A 293 3.50 4.50 -22.23
CA VAL A 293 3.23 5.60 -21.28
C VAL A 293 4.14 5.49 -20.06
N ALA A 294 4.26 4.29 -19.48
CA ALA A 294 5.13 4.08 -18.32
C ALA A 294 6.60 4.39 -18.64
N GLY A 295 7.09 3.94 -19.79
CA GLY A 295 8.44 4.23 -20.28
C GLY A 295 8.72 5.72 -20.41
N ASN A 296 7.81 6.46 -21.07
CA ASN A 296 7.94 7.91 -21.21
C ASN A 296 7.95 8.63 -19.84
N VAL A 297 7.05 8.25 -18.93
CA VAL A 297 7.00 8.83 -17.57
C VAL A 297 8.28 8.49 -16.78
N PHE A 298 8.78 7.27 -16.90
CA PHE A 298 10.02 6.87 -16.25
C PHE A 298 11.22 7.66 -16.78
N GLU A 299 11.34 7.83 -18.09
CA GLU A 299 12.39 8.63 -18.71
C GLU A 299 12.33 10.09 -18.25
N GLU A 300 11.13 10.69 -18.20
CA GLU A 300 10.95 12.06 -17.74
C GLU A 300 11.30 12.21 -16.26
N ALA A 301 10.82 11.31 -15.40
CA ALA A 301 11.10 11.34 -13.97
C ALA A 301 12.59 11.13 -13.66
N ASP A 302 13.23 10.14 -14.30
CA ASP A 302 14.64 9.80 -14.05
C ASP A 302 15.60 10.97 -14.33
N VAL A 303 15.21 11.91 -15.21
CA VAL A 303 15.98 13.14 -15.48
C VAL A 303 16.07 14.05 -14.27
N PHE A 304 15.01 14.16 -13.45
CA PHE A 304 14.96 15.16 -12.37
C PHE A 304 14.92 14.60 -10.95
N LEU A 305 14.63 13.31 -10.75
CA LEU A 305 14.55 12.70 -9.42
C LEU A 305 15.85 12.85 -8.60
N GLU A 306 17.01 12.88 -9.27
CA GLU A 306 18.31 13.05 -8.60
C GLU A 306 18.48 14.44 -7.95
N TYR A 307 17.79 15.46 -8.47
CA TYR A 307 17.84 16.82 -7.96
C TYR A 307 16.82 17.06 -6.85
N LEU A 308 15.91 16.11 -6.61
CA LEU A 308 14.98 16.17 -5.49
C LEU A 308 15.70 15.77 -4.20
N GLY A 309 15.42 16.49 -3.11
CA GLY A 309 15.84 16.13 -1.77
C GLY A 309 15.16 14.87 -1.25
N ASN A 310 15.29 14.63 0.06
CA ASN A 310 14.41 13.67 0.72
C ASN A 310 13.02 14.30 0.87
N PRO A 311 11.93 13.52 0.74
CA PRO A 311 10.60 14.06 0.96
C PRO A 311 10.44 14.59 2.40
N ILE A 312 9.76 15.73 2.54
CA ILE A 312 9.47 16.38 3.82
C ILE A 312 7.98 16.68 3.91
N GLY A 313 7.43 16.67 5.12
CA GLY A 313 6.01 16.92 5.35
C GLY A 313 5.71 17.35 6.77
N VAL A 314 4.46 17.72 7.02
CA VAL A 314 3.93 17.94 8.37
C VAL A 314 3.94 16.60 9.08
N SER A 315 4.68 16.51 10.18
CA SER A 315 4.75 15.27 10.95
C SER A 315 3.38 14.87 11.43
N SER A 316 3.02 13.62 11.16
CA SER A 316 1.76 13.04 11.58
C SER A 316 1.96 11.65 12.16
N TYR A 317 1.01 11.23 12.98
CA TYR A 317 1.10 10.01 13.76
C TYR A 317 -0.14 9.14 13.55
N LYS A 318 0.09 7.91 13.06
CA LYS A 318 -0.91 6.86 12.96
C LYS A 318 -0.37 5.60 13.63
N PRO A 319 -0.80 5.26 14.85
CA PRO A 319 -0.35 4.05 15.52
C PRO A 319 -0.56 2.80 14.64
N TYR A 320 0.25 1.76 14.83
CA TYR A 320 0.00 0.49 14.16
C TYR A 320 -1.42 -0.04 14.44
N ASN A 321 -1.98 -0.77 13.47
CA ASN A 321 -3.28 -1.45 13.59
C ASN A 321 -4.43 -0.53 14.06
N SER A 322 -4.37 0.76 13.70
CA SER A 322 -5.34 1.79 14.06
C SER A 322 -6.29 2.16 12.92
N SER A 323 -7.39 2.84 13.25
CA SER A 323 -8.41 3.30 12.30
C SER A 323 -9.09 4.57 12.77
N GLY A 324 -9.63 5.38 11.85
CA GLY A 324 -10.41 6.58 12.15
C GLY A 324 -10.04 7.70 11.18
N GLU A 325 -11.06 8.40 10.68
CA GLU A 325 -10.92 9.41 9.62
C GLU A 325 -10.15 8.87 8.39
N ASP A 326 -10.62 7.74 7.85
CA ASP A 326 -9.99 7.01 6.75
C ASP A 326 -9.48 7.94 5.64
N PHE A 327 -8.19 7.82 5.34
CA PHE A 327 -7.52 8.51 4.23
C PHE A 327 -7.47 10.04 4.34
N LEU A 328 -7.79 10.64 5.49
CA LEU A 328 -7.75 12.10 5.69
C LEU A 328 -6.40 12.72 5.29
N HIS A 329 -5.30 12.06 5.61
CA HIS A 329 -3.95 12.49 5.22
C HIS A 329 -3.79 12.64 3.70
N ASN A 330 -4.43 11.77 2.91
CA ASN A 330 -4.40 11.85 1.46
C ASN A 330 -5.17 13.08 0.96
N PHE A 331 -6.31 13.42 1.57
CA PHE A 331 -7.06 14.64 1.24
C PHE A 331 -6.24 15.90 1.54
N ILE A 332 -5.54 15.93 2.67
CA ILE A 332 -4.64 17.04 3.02
C ILE A 332 -3.48 17.14 2.01
N GLY A 333 -2.92 16.00 1.60
CA GLY A 333 -1.92 15.93 0.54
C GLY A 333 -2.39 16.51 -0.79
N MET A 334 -3.65 16.23 -1.17
CA MET A 334 -4.26 16.82 -2.38
C MET A 334 -4.44 18.34 -2.29
N LEU A 335 -4.49 18.92 -1.09
CA LEU A 335 -4.48 20.37 -0.88
C LEU A 335 -3.07 20.99 -1.01
N GLY A 336 -2.05 20.18 -1.32
CA GLY A 336 -0.66 20.63 -1.44
C GLY A 336 0.08 20.70 -0.11
N VAL A 337 -0.46 20.11 0.95
CA VAL A 337 0.21 20.01 2.26
C VAL A 337 0.75 18.59 2.41
N PRO A 338 2.05 18.34 2.18
CA PRO A 338 2.61 17.01 2.31
C PRO A 338 2.55 16.55 3.77
N ILE A 339 2.03 15.36 4.01
CA ILE A 339 2.05 14.71 5.32
C ILE A 339 3.27 13.79 5.39
N ASP A 340 3.89 13.71 6.56
CA ASP A 340 4.90 12.71 6.88
C ASP A 340 4.33 11.81 7.98
N LEU A 341 3.56 10.80 7.55
CA LEU A 341 2.87 9.89 8.45
C LEU A 341 3.83 8.85 9.03
N THR A 342 3.83 8.71 10.35
CA THR A 342 4.73 7.82 11.08
C THR A 342 3.94 6.90 12.02
N PRO A 343 4.39 5.65 12.23
CA PRO A 343 3.75 4.75 13.18
C PRO A 343 4.20 4.95 14.62
N GLU A 344 5.21 5.79 14.85
CA GLU A 344 5.76 6.14 16.16
C GLU A 344 5.57 7.64 16.39
N PHE A 345 5.19 8.04 17.62
CA PHE A 345 4.89 9.45 17.89
C PHE A 345 6.13 10.34 17.65
N PRO A 346 6.06 11.35 16.76
CA PRO A 346 7.22 12.14 16.32
C PRO A 346 7.60 13.22 17.36
N ARG A 347 8.17 12.78 18.50
CA ARG A 347 8.49 13.66 19.65
C ARG A 347 9.37 14.86 19.31
N ASN A 348 10.24 14.71 18.31
CA ASN A 348 11.23 15.74 17.94
C ASN A 348 10.68 16.80 16.99
N SER A 349 9.48 16.63 16.45
CA SER A 349 8.87 17.60 15.55
C SER A 349 8.34 18.80 16.31
N ASN A 350 8.39 19.99 15.70
CA ASN A 350 7.83 21.20 16.33
C ASN A 350 6.31 21.27 16.22
N THR A 351 5.75 20.63 15.18
CA THR A 351 4.31 20.57 14.92
C THR A 351 3.94 19.14 14.60
N VAL A 352 2.90 18.61 15.23
CA VAL A 352 2.37 17.27 14.95
C VAL A 352 0.88 17.35 14.66
N PHE A 353 0.47 16.77 13.53
CA PHE A 353 -0.93 16.56 13.15
C PHE A 353 -1.42 15.19 13.61
N LEU A 354 -2.53 15.16 14.36
CA LEU A 354 -3.13 13.96 14.93
C LEU A 354 -4.59 13.82 14.45
N ALA A 355 -4.84 12.79 13.64
CA ALA A 355 -6.18 12.37 13.24
C ALA A 355 -6.80 11.38 14.26
N GLU A 356 -8.08 11.03 14.09
CA GLU A 356 -8.83 10.17 15.00
C GLU A 356 -8.14 8.82 15.26
N SER A 357 -7.40 8.28 14.29
CA SER A 357 -6.64 7.03 14.41
C SER A 357 -5.65 7.03 15.58
N ALA A 358 -5.17 8.19 16.03
CA ALA A 358 -4.29 8.30 17.19
C ALA A 358 -4.95 7.85 18.52
N LYS A 359 -6.28 7.75 18.59
CA LYS A 359 -7.01 7.26 19.78
C LYS A 359 -6.67 5.83 20.20
N PHE A 360 -6.04 5.05 19.32
CA PHE A 360 -5.61 3.67 19.59
C PHE A 360 -4.36 3.62 20.48
N ASP A 361 -3.66 4.73 20.63
CA ASP A 361 -2.56 4.89 21.56
C ASP A 361 -3.09 5.32 22.93
N LYS A 362 -2.98 4.43 23.92
CA LYS A 362 -3.52 4.65 25.27
C LYS A 362 -2.85 5.83 25.98
N ASP A 363 -1.64 6.18 25.57
CA ASP A 363 -0.84 7.25 26.17
C ASP A 363 -0.89 8.54 25.34
N VAL A 364 -1.80 8.64 24.35
CA VAL A 364 -1.84 9.78 23.42
C VAL A 364 -2.09 11.11 24.12
N VAL A 365 -2.92 11.16 25.16
CA VAL A 365 -3.18 12.39 25.93
C VAL A 365 -1.91 12.86 26.64
N ASP A 366 -1.16 11.94 27.25
CA ASP A 366 0.12 12.26 27.90
C ASP A 366 1.16 12.73 26.88
N LYS A 367 1.18 12.11 25.69
CA LYS A 367 2.05 12.54 24.58
C LYS A 367 1.71 13.96 24.11
N ILE A 368 0.43 14.28 23.96
CA ILE A 368 -0.06 15.64 23.63
C ILE A 368 0.39 16.63 24.72
N ARG A 369 0.09 16.33 25.99
CA ARG A 369 0.45 17.22 27.12
C ARG A 369 1.94 17.51 27.18
N ASN A 370 2.77 16.46 27.09
CA ASN A 370 4.23 16.62 27.14
C ASN A 370 4.75 17.44 25.96
N HIS A 371 4.21 17.25 24.76
CA HIS A 371 4.59 18.02 23.58
C HIS A 371 4.28 19.51 23.75
N LEU A 372 3.11 19.85 24.30
CA LEU A 372 2.71 21.22 24.59
C LEU A 372 3.58 21.85 25.70
N ILE A 373 3.92 21.10 26.77
CA ILE A 373 4.82 21.56 27.85
C ILE A 373 6.21 21.92 27.31
N GLU A 374 6.69 21.20 26.29
CA GLU A 374 7.94 21.51 25.60
C GLU A 374 7.85 22.75 24.68
N GLY A 375 6.71 23.43 24.63
CA GLY A 375 6.48 24.62 23.81
C GLY A 375 6.23 24.32 22.33
N LYS A 376 5.87 23.07 22.00
CA LYS A 376 5.60 22.62 20.62
C LYS A 376 4.10 22.65 20.30
N THR A 377 3.75 22.44 19.03
CA THR A 377 2.39 22.59 18.51
C THR A 377 1.74 21.24 18.22
N ILE A 378 0.51 21.05 18.66
CA ILE A 378 -0.34 19.92 18.26
C ILE A 378 -1.52 20.45 17.46
N ILE A 379 -1.82 19.80 16.34
CA ILE A 379 -3.06 19.98 15.58
C ILE A 379 -3.86 18.68 15.74
N VAL A 380 -5.08 18.76 16.27
CA VAL A 380 -5.97 17.60 16.39
C VAL A 380 -7.20 17.80 15.53
N THR A 381 -7.74 16.70 14.99
CA THR A 381 -9.05 16.72 14.35
C THR A 381 -10.16 16.75 15.40
N SER A 382 -11.34 17.23 15.02
CA SER A 382 -12.54 17.10 15.86
C SER A 382 -12.89 15.65 16.18
N GLY A 383 -12.61 14.72 15.24
CA GLY A 383 -12.81 13.29 15.46
C GLY A 383 -11.93 12.75 16.58
N LEU A 384 -10.63 13.08 16.57
CA LEU A 384 -9.73 12.70 17.65
C LEU A 384 -10.13 13.35 18.97
N PHE A 385 -10.38 14.66 18.97
CA PHE A 385 -10.74 15.39 20.20
C PHE A 385 -11.95 14.75 20.87
N LYS A 386 -13.01 14.48 20.10
CA LYS A 386 -14.20 13.78 20.58
C LYS A 386 -13.90 12.38 21.10
N ALA A 387 -13.02 11.63 20.44
CA ALA A 387 -12.63 10.29 20.87
C ALA A 387 -11.81 10.27 22.18
N LEU A 388 -11.22 11.40 22.57
CA LEU A 388 -10.46 11.59 23.80
C LEU A 388 -11.27 12.26 24.93
N GLN A 389 -12.47 12.78 24.66
CA GLN A 389 -13.35 13.28 25.69
C GLN A 389 -13.70 12.18 26.72
N GLY A 390 -13.65 12.53 28.00
CA GLY A 390 -13.77 11.63 29.15
C GLY A 390 -12.51 10.82 29.44
N LYS A 391 -11.40 11.09 28.74
CA LYS A 391 -10.11 10.39 28.90
C LYS A 391 -8.96 11.33 29.25
N GLY A 392 -9.25 12.56 29.66
CA GLY A 392 -8.27 13.51 30.20
C GLY A 392 -7.77 14.56 29.20
N ILE A 393 -8.36 14.65 28.00
CA ILE A 393 -8.06 15.77 27.08
C ILE A 393 -8.57 17.11 27.65
N GLU A 394 -9.59 17.06 28.50
CA GLU A 394 -10.15 18.19 29.23
C GLU A 394 -9.15 18.86 30.19
N ASP A 395 -8.15 18.10 30.68
CA ASP A 395 -7.09 18.66 31.52
C ASP A 395 -6.13 19.59 30.73
N ILE A 396 -6.28 19.64 29.40
CA ILE A 396 -5.45 20.46 28.50
C ILE A 396 -6.18 21.74 28.10
N ILE A 397 -7.48 21.67 27.80
CA ILE A 397 -8.28 22.81 27.34
C ILE A 397 -9.79 22.57 27.56
N GLU A 398 -10.55 23.62 27.89
CA GLU A 398 -12.01 23.56 28.15
C GLU A 398 -12.81 23.65 26.83
N VAL A 399 -12.70 22.60 26.02
CA VAL A 399 -13.39 22.45 24.73
C VAL A 399 -14.28 21.19 24.73
N GLU A 400 -15.44 21.27 24.09
CA GLU A 400 -16.36 20.15 23.87
C GLU A 400 -16.73 20.04 22.39
N CYS A 401 -16.38 18.92 21.74
CA CYS A 401 -16.93 18.53 20.44
C CYS A 401 -18.27 17.81 20.66
N THR A 402 -19.37 18.44 20.24
CA THR A 402 -20.72 17.93 20.49
C THR A 402 -21.16 16.86 19.48
N ASP A 403 -22.37 16.32 19.65
CA ASP A 403 -23.06 15.51 18.64
C ASP A 403 -23.79 16.34 17.57
N LYS A 404 -23.90 17.67 17.78
CA LYS A 404 -24.60 18.55 16.85
C LYS A 404 -23.70 18.87 15.66
N LYS A 405 -24.35 19.09 14.51
CA LYS A 405 -23.71 19.48 13.26
C LYS A 405 -24.41 20.71 12.71
N ALA A 406 -23.64 21.54 12.01
CA ALA A 406 -24.15 22.68 11.26
C ALA A 406 -23.85 22.47 9.78
N LEU A 407 -24.83 22.78 8.94
CA LEU A 407 -24.67 22.90 7.50
C LEU A 407 -24.35 24.36 7.23
N VAL A 408 -23.12 24.65 6.81
CA VAL A 408 -22.59 26.01 6.72
C VAL A 408 -22.11 26.31 5.31
N LYS A 409 -22.18 27.58 4.93
CA LYS A 409 -21.69 28.07 3.63
C LYS A 409 -20.76 29.27 3.77
N GLU A 410 -20.87 30.00 4.87
CA GLU A 410 -20.09 31.20 5.14
C GLU A 410 -19.09 30.94 6.27
N PHE A 411 -17.87 31.48 6.09
CA PHE A 411 -16.77 31.37 7.01
C PHE A 411 -16.21 32.75 7.26
N MET A 412 -16.12 33.15 8.52
CA MET A 412 -15.55 34.40 8.96
C MET A 412 -14.13 34.19 9.45
N ARG A 413 -13.19 34.97 8.91
CA ARG A 413 -11.84 35.12 9.46
C ARG A 413 -11.69 36.56 9.93
N PHE A 414 -11.72 36.76 11.24
CA PHE A 414 -11.74 38.09 11.84
C PHE A 414 -12.94 38.93 11.39
N MET A 415 -12.77 39.87 10.45
CA MET A 415 -13.86 40.71 9.91
C MET A 415 -14.27 40.34 8.48
N ASP A 416 -13.52 39.45 7.82
CA ASP A 416 -13.76 39.08 6.43
C ASP A 416 -14.63 37.83 6.38
N VAL A 417 -15.69 37.88 5.56
CA VAL A 417 -16.60 36.75 5.32
C VAL A 417 -16.31 36.17 3.94
N TYR A 418 -16.14 34.85 3.89
CA TYR A 418 -15.90 34.06 2.70
C TYR A 418 -17.04 33.06 2.52
N SER A 419 -17.52 32.89 1.30
CA SER A 419 -18.58 31.92 0.97
C SER A 419 -18.01 30.78 0.15
N SER A 420 -18.37 29.55 0.50
CA SER A 420 -18.12 28.35 -0.29
C SER A 420 -19.19 28.19 -1.39
N ASP A 421 -18.81 27.64 -2.54
CA ASP A 421 -19.78 27.28 -3.59
C ASP A 421 -20.68 26.11 -3.19
N MET A 422 -20.22 25.32 -2.21
CA MET A 422 -20.92 24.15 -1.68
C MET A 422 -21.20 24.32 -0.18
N GLU A 423 -22.33 23.76 0.27
CA GLU A 423 -22.60 23.63 1.69
C GLU A 423 -21.69 22.56 2.31
N ILE A 424 -21.16 22.84 3.50
CA ILE A 424 -20.23 21.97 4.21
C ILE A 424 -20.85 21.61 5.55
N ILE A 425 -20.88 20.32 5.88
CA ILE A 425 -21.32 19.85 7.21
C ILE A 425 -20.12 19.85 8.14
N ILE A 426 -20.19 20.60 9.24
CA ILE A 426 -19.15 20.64 10.27
C ILE A 426 -19.72 20.26 11.66
N PRO A 427 -18.90 19.69 12.56
CA PRO A 427 -19.30 19.49 13.95
C PRO A 427 -19.39 20.83 14.71
N GLN A 428 -20.32 20.94 15.66
CA GLN A 428 -20.36 22.07 16.58
C GLN A 428 -19.38 21.83 17.74
N ILE A 429 -18.45 22.78 17.93
CA ILE A 429 -17.48 22.83 19.02
C ILE A 429 -17.92 23.92 20.00
N LYS A 430 -18.00 23.61 21.30
CA LYS A 430 -18.19 24.58 22.38
C LYS A 430 -16.89 24.79 23.13
N TYR A 431 -16.69 25.98 23.66
CA TYR A 431 -15.56 26.33 24.52
C TYR A 431 -15.95 27.53 25.38
N ALA A 432 -15.25 27.71 26.49
CA ALA A 432 -15.42 28.88 27.34
C ALA A 432 -14.84 30.13 26.65
N THR A 433 -15.60 31.23 26.66
CA THR A 433 -15.13 32.51 26.09
C THR A 433 -13.80 32.93 26.72
N ASN A 434 -12.81 33.26 25.88
CA ASN A 434 -11.43 33.59 26.23
C ASN A 434 -10.50 32.44 26.65
N ASP A 435 -11.00 31.21 26.84
CA ASP A 435 -10.12 30.03 27.01
C ASP A 435 -9.54 29.59 25.66
N ALA A 436 -10.38 29.62 24.63
CA ALA A 436 -10.01 29.37 23.24
C ALA A 436 -10.51 30.51 22.33
N TRP A 437 -9.86 30.64 21.16
CA TRP A 437 -10.20 31.61 20.12
C TRP A 437 -10.28 30.91 18.77
N GLU A 438 -11.30 31.22 17.97
CA GLU A 438 -11.37 30.72 16.61
C GLU A 438 -10.43 31.50 15.69
N ILE A 439 -9.71 30.77 14.84
CA ILE A 439 -9.03 31.37 13.68
C ILE A 439 -10.03 31.60 12.54
N VAL A 440 -11.00 30.69 12.40
CA VAL A 440 -12.09 30.74 11.42
C VAL A 440 -13.37 30.27 12.11
N THR A 441 -14.43 31.06 12.00
CA THR A 441 -15.76 30.74 12.52
C THR A 441 -16.70 30.47 11.36
N ALA A 442 -17.41 29.34 11.37
CA ALA A 442 -18.49 29.13 10.41
C ALA A 442 -19.78 29.81 10.90
N LEU A 443 -20.46 30.52 9.99
CA LEU A 443 -21.64 31.33 10.30
C LEU A 443 -22.96 30.57 10.05
#